data_AF-A0A6B1ANL6-F1
#
_entry.id   AF-A0A6B1ANL6-F1
#
_cell.length_a   1.000
_cell.length_b   1.000
_cell.length_c   1.000
_cell.angle_alpha   90.00
_cell.angle_beta   90.00
_cell.angle_gamma   90.00
#
_symmetry.space_group_name_H-M   'P 1'
#
loop_
_entity.id
_entity.type
_entity.pdbx_description
1 polymer ?
#
loop_
_entity_poly.entity_id
_entity_poly.type
_entity_poly.pdbx_seq_one_letter_code
_entity_poly.pdbx_strand_id
1 'polypeptide(L)'
;MRTTVTIEDKTAARLDSLARESGKSFSQVVNETLLRGLEQRKSTQRRKSYKVMPVKMGEPRPEYDLTKALSLADNLEDTETARKLALRK
;
A
#
# COMPACT_ATOMS: atom_id res chain seq x y z
N MET A 1 1.62 -6.11 36.08
CA MET A 1 0.94 -7.18 36.85
C MET A 1 1.64 -8.50 36.57
N ARG A 2 1.85 -9.36 37.58
CA ARG A 2 2.39 -10.71 37.38
C ARG A 2 1.23 -11.69 37.33
N THR A 3 1.08 -12.37 36.21
CA THR A 3 -0.01 -13.30 35.94
C THR A 3 0.58 -14.60 35.40
N THR A 4 -0.03 -15.73 35.71
CA THR A 4 0.30 -17.03 35.13
C THR A 4 -0.71 -17.32 34.03
N VAL A 5 -0.22 -17.67 32.84
CA VAL A 5 -1.07 -17.97 31.67
C VAL A 5 -0.64 -19.32 31.13
N THR A 6 -1.60 -20.20 30.86
CA THR A 6 -1.34 -21.49 30.20
C THR A 6 -1.22 -21.27 28.69
N ILE A 7 -0.15 -21.74 28.07
CA ILE A 7 0.11 -21.68 26.63
C ILE A 7 0.52 -23.05 26.12
N GLU A 8 0.18 -23.37 24.87
CA GLU A 8 0.59 -24.62 24.23
C GLU A 8 2.11 -24.69 24.04
N ASP A 9 2.67 -25.90 24.12
CA ASP A 9 4.12 -26.14 24.00
C ASP A 9 4.73 -25.56 22.73
N LYS A 10 4.03 -25.68 21.60
CA LYS A 10 4.47 -25.12 20.31
C LYS A 10 4.56 -23.59 20.36
N THR A 11 3.64 -22.94 21.06
CA THR A 11 3.62 -21.49 21.23
C THR A 11 4.73 -21.05 22.18
N ALA A 12 4.91 -21.79 23.29
CA ALA A 12 6.00 -21.55 24.23
C ALA A 12 7.38 -21.64 23.55
N ALA A 13 7.62 -22.69 22.75
CA ALA A 13 8.88 -22.87 22.03
C ALA A 13 9.18 -21.73 21.04
N ARG A 14 8.14 -21.23 20.35
CA ARG A 14 8.26 -20.08 19.43
C ARG A 14 8.60 -18.79 20.17
N LEU A 15 7.93 -18.53 21.30
CA LEU A 15 8.19 -17.35 22.11
C LEU A 15 9.58 -17.39 22.75
N ASP A 16 10.06 -18.57 23.16
CA ASP A 16 11.41 -18.74 23.70
C ASP A 16 12.48 -18.50 22.63
N SER A 17 12.28 -19.02 21.41
CA SER A 17 13.16 -18.75 20.28
C SER A 17 13.23 -17.25 19.98
N LEU A 18 12.07 -16.58 19.92
CA LEU A 18 11.98 -15.13 19.69
C LEU A 18 12.66 -14.33 20.82
N ALA A 19 12.57 -14.79 22.07
CA ALA A 19 13.24 -14.16 23.20
C ALA A 19 14.77 -14.24 23.07
N ARG A 20 15.29 -15.41 22.70
CA ARG A 20 16.73 -15.62 22.45
C ARG A 20 17.23 -14.76 21.30
N GLU A 21 16.51 -14.72 20.18
CA GLU A 21 16.88 -13.92 19.00
C GLU A 21 16.87 -12.41 19.28
N SER A 22 15.90 -11.94 20.07
CA SER A 22 15.75 -10.51 20.38
C SER A 22 16.57 -10.04 21.58
N GLY A 23 17.20 -10.95 22.33
CA GLY A 23 17.91 -10.62 23.57
C GLY A 23 17.02 -10.08 24.70
N LYS A 24 15.69 -10.21 24.57
CA LYS A 24 14.71 -9.71 25.53
C LYS A 24 14.29 -10.80 26.50
N SER A 25 13.78 -10.41 27.67
CA SER A 25 13.19 -11.38 28.59
C SER A 25 11.94 -12.04 28.00
N PHE A 26 11.71 -13.32 28.31
CA PHE A 26 10.54 -14.07 27.85
C PHE A 26 9.22 -13.34 28.15
N SER A 27 9.09 -12.75 29.35
CA SER A 27 7.90 -11.98 29.75
C SER A 27 7.67 -10.73 28.87
N GLN A 28 8.73 -10.01 28.50
CA GLN A 28 8.61 -8.87 27.58
C GLN A 28 8.13 -9.33 26.21
N VAL A 29 8.70 -10.41 25.69
CA VAL A 29 8.35 -10.97 24.37
C VAL A 29 6.91 -11.44 24.33
N VAL A 30 6.44 -12.12 25.39
CA VAL A 30 5.04 -12.52 25.56
C VAL A 30 4.13 -11.29 25.50
N ASN A 31 4.41 -10.26 26.31
CA ASN A 31 3.57 -9.07 26.37
C ASN A 31 3.55 -8.29 25.05
N GLU A 32 4.70 -8.10 24.40
CA GLU A 32 4.80 -7.45 23.09
C GLU A 32 4.03 -8.23 22.02
N THR A 33 4.14 -9.56 22.03
CA THR A 33 3.45 -10.43 21.07
C THR A 33 1.94 -10.35 21.25
N LEU A 34 1.45 -10.40 22.50
CA LEU A 34 0.04 -10.25 22.82
C LEU A 34 -0.49 -8.87 22.42
N LEU A 35 0.25 -7.79 22.71
CA LEU A 35 -0.13 -6.43 22.34
C LEU A 35 -0.27 -6.29 20.83
N ARG A 36 0.74 -6.75 20.07
CA ARG A 36 0.70 -6.75 18.59
C ARG A 36 -0.48 -7.55 18.05
N GLY A 37 -0.79 -8.71 18.66
CA GLY A 37 -1.96 -9.51 18.29
C GLY A 37 -3.29 -8.79 18.51
N LEU A 38 -3.42 -8.04 19.61
CA LEU A 38 -4.60 -7.22 19.91
C LEU A 38 -4.73 -6.02 18.96
N GLU A 39 -3.62 -5.39 18.59
CA GLU A 39 -3.59 -4.29 17.60
C GLU A 39 -3.90 -4.77 16.19
N GLN A 40 -3.36 -5.92 15.79
CA GLN A 40 -3.60 -6.47 14.46
C GLN A 40 -5.08 -6.79 14.26
N ARG A 41 -5.78 -7.29 15.30
CA ARG A 41 -7.25 -7.46 15.28
C ARG A 41 -8.01 -6.15 15.00
N LYS A 42 -7.51 -5.01 15.48
CA LYS A 42 -8.09 -3.68 15.15
C LYS A 42 -7.79 -3.29 13.70
N SER A 43 -6.60 -3.61 13.21
CA SER A 43 -6.21 -3.34 11.81
C SER A 43 -6.85 -4.29 10.78
N THR A 44 -7.43 -5.42 11.20
CA THR A 44 -8.19 -6.31 10.30
C THR A 44 -9.53 -5.74 9.88
N GLN A 45 -9.86 -4.49 10.23
CA GLN A 45 -10.88 -3.74 9.53
C GLN A 45 -10.40 -3.58 8.08
N ARG A 46 -10.80 -4.56 7.26
CA ARG A 46 -10.36 -4.81 5.88
C ARG A 46 -10.20 -3.45 5.18
N ARG A 47 -8.94 -3.05 4.95
CA ARG A 47 -8.65 -1.82 4.19
C ARG A 47 -9.54 -1.88 2.95
N LYS A 48 -10.45 -0.92 2.81
CA LYS A 48 -11.37 -0.90 1.68
C LYS A 48 -10.52 -0.95 0.42
N SER A 49 -10.82 -1.88 -0.48
CA SER A 49 -10.15 -1.91 -1.78
C SER A 49 -10.22 -0.52 -2.38
N TYR A 50 -9.10 -0.03 -2.90
CA TYR A 50 -9.11 1.18 -3.70
C TYR A 50 -10.07 0.96 -4.88
N LYS A 51 -10.95 1.92 -5.13
CA LYS A 51 -11.88 1.92 -6.26
C LYS A 51 -11.63 3.17 -7.07
N VAL A 52 -11.31 3.00 -8.35
CA VAL A 52 -11.29 4.09 -9.32
C VAL A 52 -12.75 4.44 -9.63
N MET A 53 -13.16 5.66 -9.31
CA MET A 53 -14.49 6.16 -9.66
C MET A 53 -14.40 6.84 -11.03
N PRO A 54 -15.01 6.29 -12.09
CA PRO A 54 -15.04 6.97 -13.38
C PRO A 54 -15.88 8.25 -13.28
N VAL A 55 -15.43 9.29 -13.98
CA VAL A 55 -16.18 10.53 -14.14
C VAL A 55 -16.65 10.64 -15.59
N LYS A 56 -17.82 11.25 -15.81
CA LYS A 56 -18.35 11.48 -17.17
C LYS A 56 -17.51 12.57 -17.85
N MET A 57 -16.71 12.19 -18.84
CA MET A 57 -15.87 13.11 -19.64
C MET A 57 -16.50 13.48 -20.99
N GLY A 58 -17.74 13.05 -21.24
CA GLY A 58 -18.39 13.20 -22.54
C GLY A 58 -18.00 12.12 -23.54
N GLU A 59 -18.43 12.28 -24.79
CA GLU A 59 -18.07 11.39 -25.88
C GLU A 59 -16.67 11.75 -26.43
N PRO A 60 -15.86 10.75 -26.83
CA PRO A 60 -14.62 10.99 -27.57
C PRO A 60 -14.90 11.83 -28.82
N ARG A 61 -14.04 12.80 -29.09
CA ARG A 61 -14.12 13.54 -30.35
C ARG A 61 -13.68 12.63 -31.51
N PRO A 62 -14.43 12.56 -32.61
CA PRO A 62 -14.18 11.61 -33.69
C PRO A 62 -12.88 11.89 -34.46
N GLU A 63 -12.33 13.11 -34.36
CA GLU A 63 -11.05 13.45 -35.00
C GLU A 63 -9.85 12.80 -34.31
N TYR A 64 -10.00 12.29 -33.09
CA TYR A 64 -8.90 11.70 -32.31
C TYR A 64 -9.05 10.19 -32.19
N ASP A 65 -8.08 9.46 -32.74
CA ASP A 65 -7.95 8.02 -32.52
C ASP A 65 -7.31 7.74 -31.14
N LEU A 66 -8.17 7.58 -30.12
CA LEU A 66 -7.73 7.27 -28.75
C LEU A 66 -7.08 5.89 -28.62
N THR A 67 -7.20 5.00 -29.60
CA THR A 67 -6.49 3.70 -29.59
C THR A 67 -5.00 3.87 -29.88
N LYS A 68 -4.62 4.99 -30.51
CA LYS A 68 -3.24 5.40 -30.78
C LYS A 68 -2.81 6.57 -29.89
N ALA A 69 -3.09 6.45 -28.59
CA ALA A 69 -2.86 7.50 -27.60
C ALA A 69 -1.41 8.03 -27.58
N LEU A 70 -0.41 7.16 -27.77
CA LEU A 70 1.01 7.59 -27.81
C LEU A 70 1.29 8.52 -28.99
N SER A 71 0.92 8.11 -30.20
CA SER A 71 1.09 8.94 -31.39
C SER A 71 0.30 10.25 -31.29
N LEU A 72 -0.90 10.21 -30.68
CA LEU A 72 -1.67 11.43 -30.41
C LEU A 72 -0.92 12.37 -29.46
N ALA A 73 -0.31 11.84 -28.39
CA ALA A 73 0.46 12.63 -27.44
C ALA A 73 1.69 13.28 -28.10
N ASP A 74 2.44 12.51 -28.90
CA ASP A 74 3.63 13.01 -29.61
C ASP A 74 3.26 14.20 -30.52
N ASN A 75 2.19 14.06 -31.31
CA ASN A 75 1.73 15.14 -32.19
C ASN A 75 1.30 16.39 -31.41
N LEU A 76 0.64 16.22 -30.27
CA LEU A 76 0.24 17.35 -29.41
C LEU A 76 1.47 18.05 -28.81
N GLU A 77 2.50 17.30 -28.44
CA GLU A 77 3.76 17.86 -27.93
C GLU A 77 4.56 18.59 -29.02
N ASP A 78 4.68 18.01 -30.21
CA ASP A 78 5.39 18.60 -31.35
C ASP A 78 4.76 19.93 -31.77
N THR A 79 3.42 19.96 -31.86
CA THR A 79 2.68 21.18 -32.24
C THR A 79 2.87 22.31 -31.23
N GLU A 80 2.82 22.01 -29.93
CA GLU A 80 3.10 23.00 -28.89
C GLU A 80 4.57 23.42 -28.84
N THR A 81 5.51 22.51 -29.13
CA THR A 81 6.94 22.82 -29.21
C THR A 81 7.23 23.77 -30.38
N ALA A 82 6.70 23.48 -31.56
CA ALA A 82 6.82 24.36 -32.73
C ALA A 82 6.22 25.75 -32.46
N ARG A 83 5.08 25.80 -31.77
CA ARG A 83 4.44 27.06 -31.36
C ARG A 83 5.33 27.88 -30.43
N LYS A 84 5.94 27.27 -29.41
CA LYS A 84 6.86 27.95 -28.47
C LYS A 84 8.08 28.50 -29.20
N LEU A 85 8.69 27.71 -30.07
CA LEU A 85 9.81 28.15 -30.91
C LEU A 85 9.44 29.36 -31.79
N ALA A 86 8.26 29.34 -32.42
CA ALA A 86 7.77 30.47 -33.22
C ALA A 86 7.56 31.75 -32.37
N LEU A 87 7.13 31.59 -31.11
CA LEU A 87 6.98 32.69 -30.15
C LEU A 87 8.31 33.13 -29.50
N ARG A 88 9.43 32.45 -29.81
CA ARG A 88 10.74 32.65 -29.16
C ARG A 88 10.66 32.53 -27.63
N LYS A 89 9.85 31.59 -27.14
CA LYS A 89 9.65 31.29 -25.72
C LYS A 89 10.07 29.87 -25.39
#